data_AF-A0A3D1LM17-F1
#
_entry.id   AF-A0A3D1LM17-F1
#
_cell.length_a   1.000
_cell.length_b   1.000
_cell.length_c   1.000
_cell.angle_alpha   90.00
_cell.angle_beta   90.00
_cell.angle_gamma   90.00
#
_symmetry.space_group_name_H-M   'P 1'
#
loop_
_entity.id
_entity.type
_entity.pdbx_description
1 polymer ?
#
loop_
_entity_poly.entity_id
_entity_poly.type
_entity_poly.pdbx_seq_one_letter_code
_entity_poly.pdbx_strand_id
1 'polypeptide(L)'
;MGRIKIALLLMIAMIVLLQTPPAISGPGDHLKPEEGVYGFLMLNPYHESVSERLLSDDKYRICQAVIITSFKTETAVYIKYDDKKPASLPVVVSLKLVHPLWIQLNEYFEKNKGNLTDEIAQKKALSRIKSKVTRQEAEIESETAKLLEAVWATALSQVKYEDKENQGLDGERIHYANFTLGVGYRAGKAWSPDEGTITSELAELAKALREYPMLSGAKRKTASKTMQSKAQVLLARLKTNK
;
A
#
# COMPACT_ATOMS: atom_id res chain seq x y z
N MET A 1 54.97 7.81 45.12
CA MET A 1 55.60 8.71 44.14
C MET A 1 55.65 8.00 42.79
N GLY A 2 55.16 8.65 41.72
CA GLY A 2 55.23 8.18 40.31
C GLY A 2 53.85 7.92 39.69
N ARG A 3 52.98 8.92 39.50
CA ARG A 3 52.86 9.87 38.36
C ARG A 3 52.78 9.23 36.95
N ILE A 4 51.52 9.14 36.46
CA ILE A 4 50.99 9.63 35.17
C ILE A 4 51.88 9.38 33.94
N LYS A 5 51.44 8.51 33.01
CA LYS A 5 51.64 8.66 31.55
C LYS A 5 50.54 7.96 30.73
N ILE A 6 49.77 8.78 29.99
CA ILE A 6 49.18 8.56 28.65
C ILE A 6 47.93 7.64 28.62
N ALA A 7 46.67 8.07 28.52
CA ALA A 7 46.08 9.30 27.98
C ALA A 7 46.49 9.62 26.53
N LEU A 8 46.26 8.72 25.56
CA LEU A 8 46.09 9.07 24.13
C LEU A 8 45.75 7.88 23.20
N LEU A 9 44.73 7.09 23.51
CA LEU A 9 43.94 6.39 22.49
C LEU A 9 42.54 7.03 22.57
N LEU A 10 42.28 8.23 22.05
CA LEU A 10 42.18 8.50 20.61
C LEU A 10 41.85 7.24 19.79
N MET A 11 40.87 6.46 20.30
CA MET A 11 39.83 5.94 19.43
C MET A 11 39.30 7.14 18.67
N ILE A 12 39.90 7.33 17.50
CA ILE A 12 39.28 7.95 16.35
C ILE A 12 38.02 7.10 16.13
N ALA A 13 36.97 7.41 16.89
CA ALA A 13 35.61 7.30 16.41
C ALA A 13 35.60 8.25 15.20
N MET A 14 36.10 7.72 14.09
CA MET A 14 35.84 8.21 12.77
C MET A 14 34.34 8.03 12.66
N ILE A 15 33.61 9.00 13.20
CA ILE A 15 32.31 9.38 12.71
C ILE A 15 32.61 9.79 11.27
N VAL A 16 32.74 8.79 10.42
CA VAL A 16 32.50 8.94 9.00
C VAL A 16 31.03 9.31 9.00
N LEU A 17 30.77 10.61 9.10
CA LEU A 17 29.60 11.23 8.53
C LEU A 17 29.63 10.81 7.08
N LEU A 18 29.11 9.61 6.81
CA LEU A 18 28.62 9.22 5.51
C LEU A 18 27.56 10.28 5.22
N GLN A 19 28.01 11.38 4.62
CA GLN A 19 27.16 12.31 3.93
C GLN A 19 26.56 11.48 2.80
N THR A 20 25.49 10.76 3.12
CA THR A 20 24.64 10.15 2.11
C THR A 20 24.27 11.30 1.19
N PRO A 21 24.62 11.24 -0.11
CA PRO A 21 24.26 12.30 -1.03
C PRO A 21 22.77 12.60 -0.86
N PRO A 22 22.35 13.87 -0.92
CA PRO A 22 20.94 14.21 -0.82
C PRO A 22 20.19 13.34 -1.81
N ALA A 23 19.19 12.60 -1.32
CA ALA A 23 18.37 11.75 -2.17
C ALA A 23 17.79 12.66 -3.26
N ILE A 24 18.26 12.48 -4.49
CA ILE A 24 17.74 13.22 -5.63
C ILE A 24 16.28 12.77 -5.76
N SER A 25 15.34 13.69 -5.54
CA SER A 25 13.91 13.43 -5.77
C SER A 25 13.72 13.19 -7.26
N GLY A 26 13.74 11.92 -7.64
CA GLY A 26 13.45 11.49 -9.00
C GLY A 26 11.95 11.59 -9.31
N PRO A 27 11.58 11.56 -10.60
CA PRO A 27 10.21 11.21 -10.99
C PRO A 27 9.75 9.95 -10.22
N GLY A 28 8.51 9.91 -9.73
CA GLY A 28 7.99 8.76 -8.97
C GLY A 28 8.17 8.80 -7.44
N ASP A 29 8.82 9.81 -6.87
CA ASP A 29 9.02 9.90 -5.41
C ASP A 29 7.76 10.31 -4.62
N HIS A 30 6.67 10.63 -5.31
CA HIS A 30 5.39 10.98 -4.70
C HIS A 30 4.25 10.14 -5.26
N LEU A 31 3.24 9.91 -4.43
CA LEU A 31 1.97 9.37 -4.88
C LEU A 31 1.25 10.38 -5.77
N LYS A 32 0.55 9.89 -6.80
CA LYS A 32 -0.37 10.69 -7.60
C LYS A 32 -1.71 10.80 -6.89
N PRO A 33 -2.46 11.91 -7.05
CA PRO A 33 -3.84 11.97 -6.59
C PRO A 33 -4.69 10.83 -7.19
N GLU A 34 -5.55 10.24 -6.35
CA GLU A 34 -6.52 9.23 -6.77
C GLU A 34 -7.91 9.88 -6.88
N GLU A 35 -8.35 10.08 -8.11
CA GLU A 35 -9.66 10.67 -8.39
C GLU A 35 -10.79 9.62 -8.40
N GLY A 36 -10.46 8.32 -8.50
CA GLY A 36 -11.37 7.21 -8.77
C GLY A 36 -12.15 6.64 -7.57
N VAL A 37 -12.61 5.38 -7.70
CA VAL A 37 -13.45 4.65 -6.70
C VAL A 37 -12.71 4.40 -5.36
N TYR A 38 -11.39 4.51 -5.38
CA TYR A 38 -10.57 4.46 -4.17
C TYR A 38 -10.40 5.86 -3.53
N GLY A 39 -10.88 6.90 -4.21
CA GLY A 39 -11.09 8.29 -3.78
C GLY A 39 -12.59 8.69 -3.82
N PHE A 40 -12.96 9.81 -4.46
CA PHE A 40 -14.33 10.37 -4.43
C PHE A 40 -15.16 10.20 -5.73
N LEU A 41 -14.56 10.01 -6.92
CA LEU A 41 -15.31 9.95 -8.20
C LEU A 41 -15.29 8.55 -8.82
N MET A 42 -16.41 8.12 -9.40
CA MET A 42 -16.49 6.82 -10.09
C MET A 42 -16.24 7.00 -11.59
N LEU A 43 -15.09 6.55 -12.11
CA LEU A 43 -14.74 6.75 -13.53
C LEU A 43 -14.42 5.47 -14.31
N ASN A 44 -14.35 4.29 -13.67
CA ASN A 44 -13.99 3.05 -14.38
C ASN A 44 -14.76 1.83 -13.81
N PRO A 45 -15.65 1.19 -14.60
CA PRO A 45 -16.44 0.03 -14.15
C PRO A 45 -15.59 -1.14 -13.63
N TYR A 46 -14.41 -1.38 -14.22
CA TYR A 46 -13.52 -2.44 -13.77
C TYR A 46 -12.97 -2.13 -12.37
N HIS A 47 -12.48 -0.92 -12.13
CA HIS A 47 -12.00 -0.51 -10.80
C HIS A 47 -13.12 -0.51 -9.75
N GLU A 48 -14.34 -0.09 -10.13
CA GLU A 48 -15.54 -0.18 -9.28
C GLU A 48 -15.78 -1.63 -8.85
N SER A 49 -15.79 -2.54 -9.83
CA SER A 49 -16.04 -3.97 -9.63
C SER A 49 -14.96 -4.66 -8.79
N VAL A 50 -13.69 -4.29 -8.95
CA VAL A 50 -12.58 -4.75 -8.09
C VAL A 50 -12.77 -4.25 -6.65
N SER A 51 -13.04 -2.95 -6.48
CA SER A 51 -13.27 -2.34 -5.17
C SER A 51 -14.45 -2.98 -4.44
N GLU A 52 -15.59 -3.13 -5.10
CA GLU A 52 -16.79 -3.75 -4.55
C GLU A 52 -16.50 -5.17 -4.04
N ARG A 53 -15.81 -6.00 -4.84
CA ARG A 53 -15.49 -7.38 -4.44
C ARG A 53 -14.47 -7.47 -3.31
N LEU A 54 -13.49 -6.57 -3.28
CA LEU A 54 -12.37 -6.65 -2.35
C LEU A 54 -12.53 -5.78 -1.10
N LEU A 55 -13.50 -4.87 -1.02
CA LEU A 55 -13.56 -3.89 0.08
C LEU A 55 -14.96 -3.73 0.68
N SER A 56 -16.01 -4.40 0.19
CA SER A 56 -17.39 -4.23 0.66
C SER A 56 -17.63 -4.63 2.11
N ASP A 57 -16.87 -5.60 2.62
CA ASP A 57 -17.16 -6.26 3.90
C ASP A 57 -16.88 -5.40 5.13
N ASP A 58 -15.90 -4.49 5.05
CA ASP A 58 -15.46 -3.69 6.20
C ASP A 58 -15.51 -2.21 5.86
N LYS A 59 -16.35 -1.44 6.56
CA LYS A 59 -16.58 -0.02 6.27
C LYS A 59 -15.37 0.88 6.58
N TYR A 60 -14.76 0.68 7.75
CA TYR A 60 -13.64 1.52 8.22
C TYR A 60 -12.33 0.77 8.06
N ARG A 61 -11.43 1.36 7.28
CA ARG A 61 -10.16 0.75 6.87
C ARG A 61 -9.07 1.81 6.92
N ILE A 62 -7.95 1.46 7.53
CA ILE A 62 -6.72 2.25 7.47
C ILE A 62 -5.66 1.45 6.70
N CYS A 63 -4.59 2.12 6.29
CA CYS A 63 -3.49 1.49 5.55
C CYS A 63 -3.96 0.67 4.34
N GLN A 64 -5.00 1.14 3.63
CA GLN A 64 -5.58 0.41 2.52
C GLN A 64 -4.62 0.46 1.33
N ALA A 65 -4.42 -0.69 0.67
CA ALA A 65 -3.80 -0.79 -0.63
C ALA A 65 -4.56 -1.82 -1.48
N VAL A 66 -5.00 -1.40 -2.67
CA VAL A 66 -5.53 -2.30 -3.71
C VAL A 66 -4.51 -2.40 -4.82
N ILE A 67 -4.08 -3.62 -5.11
CA ILE A 67 -2.99 -3.92 -6.03
C ILE A 67 -3.58 -4.60 -7.25
N ILE A 68 -3.51 -3.92 -8.39
CA ILE A 68 -3.95 -4.38 -9.70
C ILE A 68 -2.70 -4.59 -10.54
N THR A 69 -2.31 -5.85 -10.74
CA THR A 69 -1.15 -6.23 -11.54
C THR A 69 -1.60 -6.70 -12.92
N SER A 70 -0.86 -6.34 -13.98
CA SER A 70 -1.15 -6.84 -15.31
C SER A 70 -1.16 -8.38 -15.33
N PHE A 71 -2.26 -8.95 -15.82
CA PHE A 71 -2.45 -10.40 -16.03
C PHE A 71 -2.36 -11.28 -14.76
N LYS A 72 -2.37 -10.71 -13.56
CA LYS A 72 -2.44 -11.47 -12.30
C LYS A 72 -3.72 -11.16 -11.54
N THR A 73 -3.95 -11.92 -10.48
CA THR A 73 -5.09 -11.75 -9.60
C THR A 73 -4.96 -10.48 -8.78
N GLU A 74 -6.04 -9.73 -8.73
CA GLU A 74 -6.18 -8.50 -7.97
C GLU A 74 -6.20 -8.82 -6.48
N THR A 75 -5.52 -7.97 -5.68
CA THR A 75 -5.43 -8.15 -4.23
C THR A 75 -5.72 -6.86 -3.50
N ALA A 76 -6.16 -6.97 -2.25
CA ALA A 76 -6.31 -5.84 -1.35
C ALA A 76 -5.76 -6.19 0.03
N VAL A 77 -5.25 -5.17 0.71
CA VAL A 77 -4.86 -5.25 2.12
C VAL A 77 -5.28 -3.98 2.84
N TYR A 78 -5.66 -4.11 4.10
CA TYR A 78 -5.92 -3.00 5.01
C TYR A 78 -5.84 -3.47 6.46
N ILE A 79 -5.86 -2.52 7.39
CA ILE A 79 -6.03 -2.78 8.82
C ILE A 79 -7.41 -2.27 9.23
N LYS A 80 -8.11 -3.06 10.04
CA LYS A 80 -9.38 -2.68 10.67
C LYS A 80 -9.27 -2.74 12.19
N TYR A 81 -10.07 -1.91 12.85
CA TYR A 81 -10.33 -1.96 14.28
C TYR A 81 -11.72 -2.54 14.51
N ASP A 82 -11.92 -3.28 15.61
CA ASP A 82 -13.26 -3.70 16.03
C ASP A 82 -13.92 -2.57 16.83
N ASP A 83 -14.81 -1.82 16.18
CA ASP A 83 -15.57 -0.73 16.82
C ASP A 83 -16.40 -1.22 18.02
N LYS A 84 -16.77 -2.50 18.05
CA LYS A 84 -17.53 -3.10 19.16
C LYS A 84 -16.62 -3.52 20.32
N LYS A 85 -15.31 -3.61 20.08
CA LYS A 85 -14.28 -4.01 21.06
C LYS A 85 -13.04 -3.12 20.94
N PRO A 86 -13.09 -1.86 21.43
CA PRO A 86 -11.97 -0.92 21.31
C PRO A 86 -10.65 -1.40 21.94
N ALA A 87 -10.71 -2.34 22.88
CA ALA A 87 -9.54 -2.95 23.52
C ALA A 87 -8.94 -4.13 22.74
N SER A 88 -9.56 -4.56 21.64
CA SER A 88 -9.03 -5.62 20.78
C SER A 88 -7.84 -5.14 19.97
N LEU A 89 -6.97 -6.08 19.60
CA LEU A 89 -5.87 -5.78 18.70
C LEU A 89 -6.40 -5.45 17.30
N PRO A 90 -5.75 -4.52 16.58
CA PRO A 90 -6.05 -4.28 15.18
C PRO A 90 -5.85 -5.57 14.36
N VAL A 91 -6.66 -5.73 13.31
CA VAL A 91 -6.62 -6.91 12.44
C VAL A 91 -6.17 -6.48 11.04
N VAL A 92 -5.11 -7.11 10.56
CA VAL A 92 -4.70 -7.04 9.15
C VAL A 92 -5.58 -7.97 8.35
N VAL A 93 -6.24 -7.44 7.33
CA VAL A 93 -7.07 -8.20 6.39
C VAL A 93 -6.38 -8.24 5.04
N SER A 94 -6.14 -9.44 4.51
CA SER A 94 -5.65 -9.64 3.14
C SER A 94 -6.71 -10.37 2.32
N LEU A 95 -7.01 -9.81 1.15
CA LEU A 95 -8.01 -10.28 0.21
C LEU A 95 -7.38 -10.50 -1.16
N LYS A 96 -7.83 -11.54 -1.85
CA LYS A 96 -7.33 -11.91 -3.19
C LYS A 96 -8.45 -12.51 -4.02
N LEU A 97 -8.61 -12.05 -5.25
CA LEU A 97 -9.48 -12.72 -6.21
C LEU A 97 -8.88 -14.07 -6.59
N VAL A 98 -9.72 -15.12 -6.66
CA VAL A 98 -9.26 -16.46 -7.06
C VAL A 98 -8.88 -16.51 -8.54
N HIS A 99 -9.59 -15.76 -9.38
CA HIS A 99 -9.34 -15.65 -10.82
C HIS A 99 -9.19 -14.17 -11.20
N PRO A 100 -8.26 -13.82 -12.12
CA PRO A 100 -8.10 -12.43 -12.57
C PRO A 100 -9.39 -11.90 -13.16
N LEU A 101 -9.88 -10.76 -12.68
CA LEU A 101 -11.15 -10.20 -13.15
C LEU A 101 -11.04 -9.71 -14.59
N TRP A 102 -9.88 -9.17 -14.97
CA TRP A 102 -9.63 -8.71 -16.34
C TRP A 102 -9.74 -9.84 -17.38
N ILE A 103 -9.23 -11.04 -17.05
CA ILE A 103 -9.31 -12.19 -17.96
C ILE A 103 -10.77 -12.62 -18.14
N GLN A 104 -11.52 -12.74 -17.05
CA GLN A 104 -12.95 -13.09 -17.11
C GLN A 104 -13.77 -12.07 -17.89
N LEU A 105 -13.42 -10.77 -17.79
CA LEU A 105 -14.06 -9.72 -18.56
C LEU A 105 -13.80 -9.87 -20.06
N ASN A 106 -12.54 -10.09 -20.46
CA ASN A 106 -12.19 -10.32 -21.86
C ASN A 106 -12.88 -11.55 -22.43
N GLU A 107 -12.84 -12.69 -21.73
CA GLU A 107 -13.51 -13.93 -22.14
C GLU A 107 -15.02 -13.72 -22.35
N TYR A 108 -15.67 -12.92 -21.49
CA TYR A 108 -17.06 -12.55 -21.66
C TYR A 108 -17.28 -11.77 -22.96
N PHE A 109 -16.45 -10.76 -23.23
CA PHE A 109 -16.59 -9.93 -24.43
C PHE A 109 -16.28 -10.68 -25.73
N GLU A 110 -15.26 -11.54 -25.74
CA GLU A 110 -14.94 -12.41 -26.87
C GLU A 110 -16.10 -13.33 -27.21
N LYS A 111 -16.70 -13.98 -26.21
CA LYS A 111 -17.84 -14.88 -26.41
C LYS A 111 -19.09 -14.16 -26.92
N ASN A 112 -19.31 -12.93 -26.50
CA ASN A 112 -20.53 -12.16 -26.81
C ASN A 112 -20.34 -11.16 -27.97
N LYS A 113 -19.15 -11.11 -28.61
CA LYS A 113 -18.80 -10.15 -29.65
C LYS A 113 -19.08 -8.69 -29.26
N GLY A 114 -18.85 -8.35 -27.99
CA GLY A 114 -19.11 -6.99 -27.48
C GLY A 114 -17.90 -6.07 -27.61
N ASN A 115 -18.08 -4.80 -27.25
CA ASN A 115 -17.01 -3.80 -27.24
C ASN A 115 -16.49 -3.54 -25.82
N LEU A 116 -15.21 -3.84 -25.58
CA LEU A 116 -14.52 -3.57 -24.31
C LEU A 116 -14.45 -2.08 -23.96
N THR A 117 -14.58 -1.16 -24.92
CA THR A 117 -14.53 0.29 -24.65
C THR A 117 -15.89 0.86 -24.22
N ASP A 118 -16.97 0.08 -24.26
CA ASP A 118 -18.30 0.50 -23.83
C ASP A 118 -18.47 0.28 -22.32
N GLU A 119 -18.50 1.36 -21.55
CA GLU A 119 -18.63 1.32 -20.09
C GLU A 119 -19.94 0.67 -19.61
N ILE A 120 -21.05 0.88 -20.32
CA ILE A 120 -22.35 0.29 -19.98
C ILE A 120 -22.29 -1.23 -20.20
N ALA A 121 -21.70 -1.65 -21.33
CA ALA A 121 -21.47 -3.05 -21.61
C ALA A 121 -20.53 -3.69 -20.58
N GLN A 122 -19.46 -3.01 -20.17
CA GLN A 122 -18.54 -3.47 -19.14
C GLN A 122 -19.27 -3.64 -17.80
N LYS A 123 -20.03 -2.65 -17.34
CA LYS A 123 -20.77 -2.72 -16.07
C LYS A 123 -21.77 -3.89 -16.06
N LYS A 124 -22.46 -4.12 -17.19
CA LYS A 124 -23.37 -5.26 -17.38
C LYS A 124 -22.63 -6.61 -17.39
N ALA A 125 -21.44 -6.68 -17.99
CA ALA A 125 -20.62 -7.89 -17.99
C ALA A 125 -20.12 -8.20 -16.56
N LEU A 126 -19.57 -7.19 -15.88
CA LEU A 126 -19.01 -7.29 -14.54
C LEU A 126 -20.05 -7.69 -13.50
N SER A 127 -21.31 -7.28 -13.63
CA SER A 127 -22.39 -7.73 -12.73
C SER A 127 -22.77 -9.21 -12.92
N ARG A 128 -22.41 -9.82 -14.05
CA ARG A 128 -22.67 -11.24 -14.35
C ARG A 128 -21.50 -12.15 -13.97
N ILE A 129 -20.29 -11.61 -13.88
CA ILE A 129 -19.08 -12.36 -13.51
C ILE A 129 -19.11 -12.65 -12.00
N LYS A 130 -19.25 -13.94 -11.65
CA LYS A 130 -19.16 -14.41 -10.27
C LYS A 130 -17.69 -14.60 -9.89
N SER A 131 -17.19 -13.75 -9.00
CA SER A 131 -15.82 -13.85 -8.51
C SER A 131 -15.79 -14.41 -7.09
N LYS A 132 -14.88 -15.34 -6.83
CA LYS A 132 -14.59 -15.82 -5.48
C LYS A 132 -13.42 -15.04 -4.90
N VAL A 133 -13.54 -14.64 -3.64
CA VAL A 133 -12.50 -13.93 -2.89
C VAL A 133 -11.97 -14.84 -1.79
N THR A 134 -10.65 -14.95 -1.68
CA THR A 134 -10.00 -15.55 -0.50
C THR A 134 -9.69 -14.46 0.51
N ARG A 135 -10.07 -14.68 1.77
CA ARG A 135 -9.87 -13.76 2.88
C ARG A 135 -9.00 -14.38 3.95
N GLN A 136 -8.01 -13.64 4.42
CA GLN A 136 -7.14 -14.04 5.51
C GLN A 136 -6.99 -12.88 6.49
N GLU A 137 -6.97 -13.19 7.77
CA GLU A 137 -6.92 -12.21 8.84
C GLU A 137 -5.88 -12.60 9.89
N ALA A 138 -5.18 -11.60 10.43
CA ALA A 138 -4.31 -11.79 11.59
C ALA A 138 -4.23 -10.52 12.43
N GLU A 139 -4.23 -10.70 13.75
CA GLU A 139 -3.96 -9.62 14.70
C GLU A 139 -2.52 -9.09 14.52
N ILE A 140 -2.37 -7.78 14.67
CA ILE A 140 -1.09 -7.07 14.66
C ILE A 140 -0.97 -6.21 15.91
N GLU A 141 0.25 -6.00 16.38
CA GLU A 141 0.48 -5.15 17.54
C GLU A 141 0.00 -3.71 17.28
N SER A 142 -0.68 -3.12 18.27
CA SER A 142 -1.27 -1.78 18.18
C SER A 142 -0.26 -0.71 17.82
N GLU A 143 0.97 -0.81 18.33
CA GLU A 143 2.08 0.09 18.05
C GLU A 143 2.50 0.02 16.57
N THR A 144 2.55 -1.19 16.00
CA THR A 144 2.87 -1.40 14.59
C THR A 144 1.77 -0.84 13.69
N ALA A 145 0.50 -1.08 14.02
CA ALA A 145 -0.64 -0.52 13.26
C ALA A 145 -0.63 1.01 13.26
N LYS A 146 -0.45 1.66 14.42
CA LYS A 146 -0.37 3.12 14.54
C LYS A 146 0.79 3.71 13.74
N LEU A 147 1.93 3.02 13.73
CA LEU A 147 3.09 3.46 12.95
C LEU A 147 2.82 3.38 11.44
N LEU A 148 2.23 2.27 10.97
CA LEU A 148 1.83 2.12 9.57
C LEU A 148 0.79 3.17 9.18
N GLU A 149 -0.18 3.47 10.05
CA GLU A 149 -1.16 4.52 9.82
C GLU A 149 -0.49 5.88 9.65
N ALA A 150 0.48 6.21 10.50
CA ALA A 150 1.24 7.46 10.40
C ALA A 150 2.02 7.56 9.09
N VAL A 151 2.61 6.45 8.61
CA VAL A 151 3.25 6.38 7.29
C VAL A 151 2.24 6.67 6.18
N TRP A 152 1.12 5.94 6.14
CA TRP A 152 0.08 6.12 5.12
C TRP A 152 -0.48 7.54 5.12
N ALA A 153 -0.88 8.04 6.29
CA ALA A 153 -1.47 9.37 6.44
C ALA A 153 -0.51 10.48 6.01
N THR A 154 0.80 10.31 6.27
CA THR A 154 1.83 11.27 5.87
C THR A 154 2.08 11.19 4.37
N ALA A 155 2.29 10.01 3.80
CA ALA A 155 2.50 9.83 2.37
C ALA A 155 1.32 10.37 1.54
N LEU A 156 0.08 10.06 1.97
CA LEU A 156 -1.14 10.53 1.31
C LEU A 156 -1.39 12.03 1.48
N SER A 157 -0.75 12.69 2.45
CA SER A 157 -0.81 14.15 2.57
C SER A 157 0.14 14.88 1.62
N GLN A 158 1.02 14.14 0.94
CA GLN A 158 2.06 14.67 0.06
C GLN A 158 1.83 14.24 -1.40
N VAL A 159 0.59 13.86 -1.77
CA VAL A 159 0.24 13.51 -3.16
C VAL A 159 0.50 14.69 -4.09
N LYS A 160 1.08 14.43 -5.26
CA LYS A 160 1.40 15.44 -6.28
C LYS A 160 1.13 14.91 -7.68
N TYR A 161 0.63 15.78 -8.56
CA TYR A 161 0.61 15.47 -9.99
C TYR A 161 2.04 15.47 -10.52
N GLU A 162 2.38 14.49 -11.36
CA GLU A 162 3.64 14.47 -12.08
C GLU A 162 3.49 15.22 -13.42
N ASP A 163 4.58 15.80 -13.91
CA ASP A 163 4.62 16.46 -15.21
C ASP A 163 4.39 15.48 -16.39
N LYS A 164 4.67 14.19 -16.18
CA LYS A 164 4.51 13.13 -17.18
C LYS A 164 3.83 11.91 -16.60
N GLU A 165 2.89 11.35 -17.34
CA GLU A 165 2.31 10.06 -17.00
C GLU A 165 3.24 8.91 -17.42
N ASN A 166 3.87 8.28 -16.43
CA ASN A 166 4.47 6.96 -16.61
C ASN A 166 3.36 5.91 -16.51
N GLN A 167 2.73 5.57 -17.63
CA GLN A 167 1.85 4.40 -17.74
C GLN A 167 2.47 3.40 -18.72
N GLY A 168 2.79 2.21 -18.21
CA GLY A 168 3.23 1.07 -19.02
C GLY A 168 2.04 0.21 -19.47
N LEU A 169 2.28 -0.69 -20.43
CA LEU A 169 1.34 -1.79 -20.72
C LEU A 169 1.40 -2.89 -19.65
N ASP A 170 2.54 -2.97 -18.98
CA ASP A 170 2.86 -3.90 -17.91
C ASP A 170 3.20 -3.17 -16.62
N GLY A 171 3.00 -3.87 -15.51
CA GLY A 171 3.34 -3.35 -14.19
C GLY A 171 2.28 -3.62 -13.15
N GLU A 172 2.36 -2.82 -12.11
CA GLU A 172 1.49 -2.91 -10.95
C GLU A 172 0.96 -1.51 -10.62
N ARG A 173 -0.36 -1.37 -10.69
CA ARG A 173 -1.06 -0.20 -10.19
C ARG A 173 -1.44 -0.45 -8.73
N ILE A 174 -1.04 0.46 -7.85
CA ILE A 174 -1.38 0.39 -6.43
C ILE A 174 -2.21 1.61 -6.08
N HIS A 175 -3.43 1.36 -5.59
CA HIS A 175 -4.35 2.36 -5.10
C HIS A 175 -4.31 2.37 -3.58
N TYR A 176 -3.81 3.45 -2.99
CA TYR A 176 -3.70 3.63 -1.55
C TYR A 176 -4.86 4.47 -1.04
N ALA A 177 -5.34 4.12 0.15
CA ALA A 177 -6.24 5.00 0.88
C ALA A 177 -6.06 4.89 2.39
N ASN A 178 -6.45 5.94 3.10
CA ASN A 178 -6.48 5.95 4.55
C ASN A 178 -7.66 6.80 5.03
N PHE A 179 -8.50 6.22 5.89
CA PHE A 179 -9.48 7.00 6.64
C PHE A 179 -8.87 7.48 7.95
N THR A 180 -8.83 8.79 8.16
CA THR A 180 -8.42 9.36 9.43
C THR A 180 -9.61 10.10 10.04
N LEU A 181 -9.97 9.75 11.28
CA LEU A 181 -11.10 10.37 11.98
C LEU A 181 -10.89 11.89 12.08
N GLY A 182 -11.92 12.68 11.74
CA GLY A 182 -11.87 14.14 11.72
C GLY A 182 -11.21 14.78 10.49
N VAL A 183 -10.46 13.99 9.70
CA VAL A 183 -9.83 14.45 8.45
C VAL A 183 -10.58 13.94 7.22
N GLY A 184 -11.12 12.72 7.30
CA GLY A 184 -11.81 12.05 6.20
C GLY A 184 -10.90 11.08 5.43
N TYR A 185 -11.33 10.74 4.22
CA TYR A 185 -10.62 9.81 3.33
C TYR A 185 -9.53 10.56 2.56
N ARG A 186 -8.31 10.02 2.57
CA ARG A 186 -7.22 10.45 1.67
C ARG A 186 -6.85 9.30 0.77
N ALA A 187 -6.60 9.58 -0.50
CA ALA A 187 -6.30 8.57 -1.49
C ALA A 187 -5.20 9.03 -2.45
N GLY A 188 -4.42 8.06 -2.94
CA GLY A 188 -3.34 8.28 -3.88
C GLY A 188 -3.00 6.99 -4.63
N LYS A 189 -2.31 7.11 -5.75
CA LYS A 189 -1.96 5.97 -6.59
C LYS A 189 -0.51 6.00 -7.03
N ALA A 190 0.02 4.82 -7.28
CA ALA A 190 1.33 4.62 -7.88
C ALA A 190 1.23 3.61 -9.03
N TRP A 191 2.11 3.75 -10.01
CA TRP A 191 2.33 2.77 -11.06
C TRP A 191 3.78 2.32 -11.00
N SER A 192 4.03 1.03 -10.74
CA SER A 192 5.36 0.39 -10.76
C SER A 192 6.49 1.30 -10.25
N PRO A 193 6.45 1.73 -8.97
CA PRO A 193 7.38 2.74 -8.48
C PRO A 193 8.84 2.27 -8.55
N ASP A 194 9.72 3.19 -8.95
CA ASP A 194 11.15 2.94 -9.09
C ASP A 194 11.82 2.63 -7.75
N GLU A 195 12.79 1.71 -7.75
CA GLU A 195 13.50 1.30 -6.53
C GLU A 195 14.17 2.49 -5.82
N GLY A 196 14.07 2.52 -4.49
CA GLY A 196 14.67 3.56 -3.63
C GLY A 196 13.80 4.81 -3.42
N THR A 197 12.71 4.94 -4.17
CA THR A 197 11.71 6.01 -3.98
C THR A 197 10.86 5.76 -2.73
N ILE A 198 10.34 6.82 -2.12
CA ILE A 198 9.34 6.76 -1.05
C ILE A 198 8.15 5.88 -1.47
N THR A 199 7.72 6.02 -2.72
CA THR A 199 6.60 5.25 -3.27
C THR A 199 6.91 3.76 -3.36
N SER A 200 8.14 3.36 -3.73
CA SER A 200 8.56 1.95 -3.71
C SER A 200 8.59 1.37 -2.31
N GLU A 201 9.10 2.12 -1.32
CA GLU A 201 9.13 1.67 0.08
C GLU A 201 7.71 1.51 0.64
N LEU A 202 6.78 2.39 0.27
CA LEU A 202 5.38 2.25 0.61
C LEU A 202 4.74 1.02 -0.06
N ALA A 203 5.08 0.74 -1.32
CA ALA A 203 4.64 -0.46 -2.03
C ALA A 203 5.17 -1.74 -1.36
N GLU A 204 6.43 -1.75 -0.91
CA GLU A 204 7.00 -2.85 -0.15
C GLU A 204 6.26 -3.10 1.16
N LEU A 205 5.93 -2.03 1.92
CA LEU A 205 5.14 -2.16 3.14
C LEU A 205 3.76 -2.73 2.86
N ALA A 206 3.08 -2.28 1.79
CA ALA A 206 1.78 -2.82 1.41
C ALA A 206 1.86 -4.32 1.07
N LYS A 207 2.90 -4.74 0.34
CA LYS A 207 3.15 -6.16 0.02
C LYS A 207 3.45 -6.99 1.27
N ALA A 208 4.29 -6.48 2.17
CA ALA A 208 4.60 -7.14 3.44
C ALA A 208 3.34 -7.28 4.32
N LEU A 209 2.51 -6.24 4.38
CA LEU A 209 1.25 -6.26 5.12
C LEU A 209 0.26 -7.27 4.52
N ARG A 210 0.19 -7.39 3.19
CA ARG A 210 -0.64 -8.38 2.50
C ARG A 210 -0.24 -9.81 2.85
N GLU A 211 1.06 -10.07 2.98
CA GLU A 211 1.60 -11.41 3.28
C GLU A 211 1.52 -11.74 4.77
N TYR A 212 1.40 -10.74 5.65
CA TYR A 212 1.42 -10.91 7.10
C TYR A 212 0.41 -11.94 7.64
N PRO A 213 -0.88 -11.96 7.22
CA PRO A 213 -1.84 -12.97 7.68
C PRO A 213 -1.47 -14.43 7.35
N MET A 214 -0.65 -14.65 6.32
CA MET A 214 -0.20 -15.99 5.89
C MET A 214 0.91 -16.55 6.79
N LEU A 215 1.55 -15.70 7.60
CA LEU A 215 2.64 -16.07 8.49
C LEU A 215 2.11 -16.53 9.85
N SER A 216 2.89 -17.31 10.59
CA SER A 216 2.55 -17.73 11.96
C SER A 216 3.79 -17.77 12.86
N GLY A 217 3.58 -17.77 14.18
CA GLY A 217 4.63 -17.92 15.20
C GLY A 217 5.80 -16.95 15.03
N ALA A 218 7.03 -17.49 15.05
CA ALA A 218 8.27 -16.71 14.94
C ALA A 218 8.40 -15.96 13.61
N LYS A 219 7.87 -16.50 12.50
CA LYS A 219 7.90 -15.83 11.19
C LYS A 219 7.06 -14.56 11.20
N ARG A 220 5.84 -14.62 11.76
CA ARG A 220 4.95 -13.46 11.90
C ARG A 220 5.58 -12.37 12.78
N LYS A 221 6.14 -12.77 13.93
CA LYS A 221 6.84 -11.84 14.83
C LYS A 221 8.04 -11.15 14.15
N THR A 222 8.79 -11.88 13.35
CA THR A 222 9.92 -11.33 12.59
C THR A 222 9.42 -10.35 11.53
N ALA A 223 8.38 -10.71 10.78
CA ALA A 223 7.77 -9.82 9.79
C ALA A 223 7.21 -8.53 10.42
N SER A 224 6.55 -8.61 11.58
CA SER A 224 6.06 -7.43 12.31
C SER A 224 7.22 -6.48 12.66
N LYS A 225 8.31 -7.00 13.24
CA LYS A 225 9.51 -6.19 13.54
C LYS A 225 10.14 -5.56 12.29
N THR A 226 10.28 -6.33 11.21
CA THR A 226 10.81 -5.82 9.95
C THR A 226 9.94 -4.70 9.38
N MET A 227 8.62 -4.87 9.36
CA MET A 227 7.67 -3.83 8.94
C MET A 227 7.79 -2.59 9.82
N GLN A 228 7.90 -2.77 11.15
CA GLN A 228 8.07 -1.66 12.09
C GLN A 228 9.34 -0.87 11.81
N SER A 229 10.49 -1.53 11.62
CA SER A 229 11.75 -0.86 11.29
C SER A 229 11.68 -0.13 9.94
N LYS A 230 11.13 -0.76 8.90
CA LYS A 230 10.93 -0.11 7.59
C LYS A 230 10.00 1.11 7.68
N ALA A 231 8.90 0.98 8.41
CA ALA A 231 7.94 2.07 8.59
C ALA A 231 8.53 3.25 9.39
N GLN A 232 9.40 3.00 10.38
CA GLN A 232 10.12 4.07 11.10
C GLN A 232 11.04 4.86 10.17
N VAL A 233 11.83 4.17 9.35
CA VAL A 233 12.75 4.80 8.39
C VAL A 233 11.97 5.61 7.36
N LEU A 234 10.94 5.02 6.75
CA LEU A 234 10.10 5.70 5.76
C LEU A 234 9.37 6.92 6.36
N LEU A 235 8.85 6.81 7.59
CA LEU A 235 8.21 7.95 8.26
C LEU A 235 9.19 9.10 8.53
N ALA A 236 10.44 8.79 8.88
CA ALA A 236 11.47 9.81 9.05
C ALA A 236 11.80 10.53 7.74
N ARG A 237 11.94 9.78 6.63
CA ARG A 237 12.12 10.34 5.27
C ARG A 237 10.94 11.23 4.88
N LEU A 238 9.71 10.74 5.03
CA LEU A 238 8.50 11.50 4.73
C LEU A 238 8.39 12.82 5.52
N LYS A 239 8.93 12.88 6.75
CA LYS A 239 8.93 14.09 7.58
C LYS A 239 10.00 15.10 7.18
N THR A 240 11.10 14.65 6.59
CA THR A 240 12.21 15.53 6.15
C THR A 240 11.99 16.12 4.75
N ASN A 241 11.18 15.46 3.91
CA ASN A 241 10.82 15.92 2.57
C ASN A 241 9.59 16.86 2.52
N LYS A 242 9.18 17.46 3.65
CA LYS A 242 8.13 18.48 3.69
C LYS A 242 8.71 19.85 3.35
#